data_AF-R7HEN8-F1
#
_entry.id   AF-R7HEN8-F1
#
_cell.length_a   1.000
_cell.length_b   1.000
_cell.length_c   1.000
_cell.angle_alpha   90.00
_cell.angle_beta   90.00
_cell.angle_gamma   90.00
#
_symmetry.space_group_name_H-M   'P 1'
#
loop_
_entity.id
_entity.type
_entity.pdbx_description
1 polymer ?
#
loop_
_entity_poly.entity_id
_entity_poly.type
_entity_poly.pdbx_seq_one_letter_code
_entity_poly.pdbx_strand_id
1 'polypeptide(L)' 'MQAKVILENGKVKSEYNVLFTFENENDETIIVYTDNKETSKGLTYAYIGKIKDDLVINELTDKEIEIANRILDKIKRAK' A
#
# COMPACT_ATOMS: atom_id res chain seq x y z
N MET A 1 15.11 6.23 6.26
CA MET A 1 14.19 7.03 5.41
C MET A 1 13.06 6.12 5.00
N GLN A 2 11.80 6.48 5.27
CA GLN A 2 10.63 5.72 4.77
C GLN A 2 10.33 6.19 3.35
N ALA A 3 10.21 5.25 2.41
CA ALA A 3 9.80 5.55 1.04
C ALA A 3 8.32 5.98 1.02
N LYS A 4 7.99 6.90 0.13
CA LYS A 4 6.62 7.40 -0.07
C LYS A 4 6.21 7.22 -1.52
N VAL A 5 4.93 6.93 -1.73
CA VAL A 5 4.34 6.85 -3.07
C VAL A 5 3.18 7.84 -3.17
N ILE A 6 3.07 8.51 -4.31
CA ILE A 6 1.97 9.42 -4.62
C ILE A 6 1.03 8.69 -5.56
N LEU A 7 -0.22 8.48 -5.16
CA LEU A 7 -1.24 7.96 -6.05
C LEU A 7 -2.08 9.10 -6.58
N GLU A 8 -2.21 9.15 -7.91
CA GLU A 8 -3.11 10.08 -8.60
C GLU A 8 -4.34 9.31 -9.06
N ASN A 9 -5.49 9.55 -8.43
CA ASN A 9 -6.78 9.04 -8.92
C ASN A 9 -7.57 10.22 -9.52
N GLY A 10 -7.28 10.53 -10.78
CA GLY A 10 -7.85 11.68 -11.48
C GLY A 10 -7.39 13.02 -10.87
N LYS A 11 -8.24 13.66 -10.05
CA LYS A 11 -7.94 14.99 -9.44
C LYS A 11 -7.33 14.94 -8.05
N VAL A 12 -7.26 13.77 -7.42
CA VAL A 12 -6.78 13.63 -6.03
C VAL A 12 -5.41 12.99 -6.04
N LYS A 13 -4.41 13.74 -5.54
CA LYS A 13 -3.08 13.23 -5.18
C LYS A 13 -3.07 12.89 -3.71
N SER A 14 -2.84 11.62 -3.39
CA SER A 14 -2.71 11.15 -2.01
C SER A 14 -1.31 10.58 -1.81
N GLU A 15 -0.66 10.96 -0.72
CA GLU A 15 0.66 10.48 -0.33
C GLU A 15 0.51 9.31 0.65
N TYR A 16 1.13 8.18 0.33
CA TYR A 16 1.09 6.96 1.12
C TYR A 16 2.48 6.57 1.59
N ASN A 17 2.55 5.96 2.78
CA ASN A 17 3.80 5.40 3.27
C ASN A 17 3.99 4.00 2.71
N VAL A 18 5.15 3.74 2.15
CA VAL A 18 5.50 2.42 1.65
C VAL A 18 6.01 1.57 2.81
N LEU A 19 5.41 0.40 2.99
CA LEU A 19 5.89 -0.61 3.92
C LEU A 19 7.04 -1.40 3.28
N PHE A 20 6.81 -1.93 2.08
CA PHE A 20 7.81 -2.63 1.28
C PHE A 20 7.35 -2.76 -0.19
N THR A 21 8.30 -3.09 -1.06
CA THR A 21 8.09 -3.34 -2.50
C THR A 21 8.79 -4.63 -2.88
N PHE A 22 8.24 -5.36 -3.86
CA PHE A 22 8.85 -6.56 -4.42
C PHE A 22 8.40 -6.76 -5.87
N GLU A 23 9.21 -7.46 -6.66
CA GLU A 23 8.83 -7.88 -8.01
C GLU A 23 8.16 -9.26 -7.95
N ASN A 24 7.08 -9.44 -8.70
CA ASN A 24 6.47 -10.75 -8.86
C ASN A 24 7.08 -11.51 -10.05
N GLU A 25 6.58 -12.73 -10.29
CA GLU A 25 7.07 -13.60 -11.37
C GLU A 25 6.82 -13.05 -12.78
N ASN A 26 6.04 -11.97 -12.93
CA ASN A 26 5.73 -11.32 -14.20
C ASN A 26 6.50 -10.00 -14.39
N ASP A 27 7.57 -9.77 -13.62
CA ASP A 27 8.32 -8.51 -13.59
C ASP A 27 7.44 -7.27 -13.23
N GLU A 28 6.32 -7.50 -12.55
CA GLU A 28 5.47 -6.42 -12.05
C GLU A 28 5.97 -5.98 -10.67
N THR A 29 6.16 -4.67 -10.50
CA THR A 29 6.48 -4.12 -9.18
C THR A 29 5.22 -4.05 -8.32
N ILE A 30 5.19 -4.85 -7.26
CA ILE A 30 4.15 -4.84 -6.24
C ILE A 30 4.57 -3.91 -5.10
N ILE A 31 3.63 -3.08 -4.66
CA ILE A 31 3.83 -2.13 -3.57
C ILE A 31 2.83 -2.40 -2.45
N VAL A 32 3.34 -2.51 -1.22
CA VAL A 32 2.48 -2.55 -0.03
C VAL A 32 2.62 -1.24 0.72
N TYR A 33 1.51 -0.55 0.91
CA TYR A 33 1.50 0.81 1.42
C TYR A 33 0.36 1.05 2.39
N THR A 34 0.48 2.09 3.22
CA THR A 34 -0.53 2.53 4.18
C THR A 34 -0.95 3.96 3.91
N ASP A 35 -2.23 4.26 4.12
CA ASP A 35 -2.68 5.66 4.16
C ASP A 35 -2.07 6.38 5.37
N ASN A 36 -1.75 7.65 5.18
CA ASN A 36 -1.30 8.53 6.27
C ASN A 36 -2.46 8.93 7.19
N LYS A 37 -3.70 8.79 6.73
CA LYS A 37 -4.89 9.15 7.47
C LYS A 37 -5.33 7.97 8.33
N GLU A 38 -5.29 8.16 9.64
CA GLU A 38 -6.10 7.32 10.54
C GLU A 38 -7.56 7.50 10.16
N THR A 39 -8.29 6.39 10.07
CA THR A 39 -9.75 6.47 9.98
C THR A 39 -10.31 7.18 11.22
N SER A 40 -11.57 7.60 11.18
CA SER A 40 -12.25 8.23 12.32
C SER A 40 -12.27 7.36 13.60
N LYS A 41 -11.81 6.10 13.52
CA LYS A 41 -11.66 5.14 14.61
C LYS A 41 -10.21 4.93 15.07
N GLY A 42 -9.24 5.71 14.59
CA GLY A 42 -7.82 5.54 14.92
C GLY A 42 -7.18 4.30 14.29
N LEU A 43 -7.76 3.77 13.21
CA LEU A 43 -7.23 2.58 12.51
C LEU A 43 -6.50 3.01 11.24
N THR A 44 -5.29 2.47 11.06
CA THR A 44 -4.51 2.53 9.82
C THR A 44 -4.69 1.23 9.05
N TYR A 45 -5.01 1.32 7.76
CA TYR A 45 -5.10 0.17 6.86
C TYR A 45 -3.91 0.13 5.90
N ALA A 46 -3.54 -1.09 5.53
CA ALA A 46 -2.60 -1.36 4.45
C ALA A 46 -3.32 -1.88 3.21
N TYR A 47 -2.68 -1.66 2.06
CA TYR A 47 -3.16 -2.02 0.73
C TYR A 47 -2.01 -2.55 -0.12
N ILE A 48 -2.34 -3.40 -1.10
CA ILE A 48 -1.40 -3.91 -2.11
C ILE A 48 -1.76 -3.30 -3.47
N GLY A 49 -0.85 -2.55 -4.05
CA GLY A 49 -0.99 -2.02 -5.40
C GLY A 49 0.02 -2.64 -6.35
N LYS A 50 -0.23 -2.49 -7.65
CA LYS A 50 0.76 -2.76 -8.70
C LYS A 50 1.22 -1.44 -9.31
N ILE A 51 2.52 -1.24 -9.45
CA ILE A 51 3.07 -0.11 -10.22
C ILE A 51 3.17 -0.54 -11.68
N LYS A 52 2.53 0.23 -12.55
CA LYS A 52 2.60 0.09 -14.00
C LYS A 52 2.65 1.47 -14.64
N ASP A 53 3.66 1.73 -15.46
CA ASP A 53 3.84 3.02 -16.16
C ASP A 53 3.78 4.23 -15.20
N ASP A 54 4.47 4.15 -14.06
CA ASP A 54 4.47 5.15 -12.97
C ASP A 54 3.11 5.38 -12.27
N LEU A 55 2.09 4.59 -12.59
CA LEU A 55 0.77 4.61 -11.94
C LEU A 55 0.61 3.40 -11.02
N VAL A 56 -0.01 3.59 -9.86
CA VAL A 56 -0.45 2.46 -9.04
C VAL A 56 -1.87 2.09 -9.41
N ILE A 57 -2.03 0.86 -9.91
CA ILE A 57 -3.32 0.27 -10.20
C ILE A 57 -3.75 -0.51 -8.96
N ASN A 58 -4.91 -0.13 -8.43
CA ASN A 58 -5.55 -0.77 -7.28
C ASN A 58 -6.71 -1.64 -7.76
N GLU A 59 -6.41 -2.88 -8.17
CA GLU A 59 -7.41 -3.94 -8.30
C GLU A 59 -7.34 -4.82 -7.05
N LEU A 60 -7.75 -4.24 -5.93
CA LEU A 60 -7.66 -4.89 -4.61
C LEU A 60 -8.82 -5.87 -4.42
N THR A 61 -8.49 -7.15 -4.32
CA THR A 61 -9.42 -8.16 -3.81
C THR A 61 -9.49 -8.13 -2.29
N ASP A 62 -10.59 -8.59 -1.69
CA ASP A 62 -10.74 -8.69 -0.23
C ASP A 62 -9.59 -9.49 0.42
N LYS A 63 -9.09 -10.52 -0.28
CA LYS A 63 -7.94 -11.33 0.18
C LYS A 63 -6.65 -10.54 0.23
N GLU A 64 -6.38 -9.70 -0.77
CA GLU A 64 -5.18 -8.86 -0.79
C GLU A 64 -5.22 -7.80 0.32
N ILE A 65 -6.40 -7.24 0.59
CA ILE A 65 -6.61 -6.34 1.72
C ILE A 65 -6.34 -7.06 3.04
N GLU A 66 -6.85 -8.28 3.23
CA GLU A 66 -6.58 -9.08 4.43
C GLU A 66 -5.06 -9.32 4.61
N ILE A 67 -4.38 -9.76 3.55
CA ILE A 67 -2.94 -10.03 3.57
C ILE A 67 -2.15 -8.76 3.93
N ALA A 68 -2.46 -7.63 3.30
CA ALA A 68 -1.80 -6.35 3.56
C ALA A 68 -1.88 -5.97 5.04
N ASN A 69 -3.08 -6.06 5.62
CA ASN A 69 -3.31 -5.70 7.02
C ASN A 69 -2.65 -6.68 7.99
N ARG A 70 -2.57 -7.98 7.66
CA ARG A 70 -1.80 -8.95 8.45
C ARG A 70 -0.30 -8.65 8.44
N ILE A 71 0.24 -8.17 7.32
CA ILE A 71 1.64 -7.74 7.22
C ILE A 71 1.88 -6.48 8.05
N LEU A 72 0.99 -5.48 7.94
CA LEU A 72 1.04 -4.27 8.76
C LEU A 72 1.07 -4.60 10.25
N ASP A 73 0.19 -5.50 10.71
CA ASP A 73 0.16 -5.96 12.10
C ASP A 73 1.47 -6.63 12.52
N LYS A 74 2.05 -7.48 11.68
CA LYS A 74 3.36 -8.10 11.95
C LYS A 74 4.47 -7.06 12.08
N ILE A 75 4.51 -6.07 11.18
CA ILE A 75 5.51 -4.99 11.20
C ILE A 75 5.35 -4.14 12.47
N LYS A 76 4.11 -3.80 12.85
CA LYS A 76 3.83 -3.03 14.07
C LYS A 76 4.27 -3.75 15.34
N ARG A 77 4.09 -5.07 15.40
CA ARG A 77 4.50 -5.89 16.57
C ARG A 77 6.02 -6.14 16.65
N ALA A 78 6.73 -5.98 15.54
CA ALA A 78 8.17 -6.18 15.48
C ALA A 78 8.98 -4.93 15.88
N LYS A 79 8.31 -3.79 16.07
CA LYS A 79 8.87 -2.55 16.62
C LYS A 79 8.71 -2.51 18.14
#